data_AF-A0AAC9WGW0-F1
#
_entry.id   AF-A0AAC9WGW0-F1
#
_cell.length_a   1.000
_cell.length_b   1.000
_cell.length_c   1.000
_cell.angle_alpha   90.00
_cell.angle_beta   90.00
_cell.angle_gamma   90.00
#
_symmetry.space_group_name_H-M   'P 1'
#
loop_
_entity.id
_entity.type
_entity.pdbx_description
1 polymer ?
#
loop_
_entity_poly.entity_id
_entity_poly.type
_entity_poly.pdbx_seq_one_letter_code
_entity_poly.pdbx_strand_id
1 'polypeptide(L)' 'MFGKLGAPELILILAIALVVFGPNKLPEIGKALGKSIKEFKVHTSNITSEITSEADKKNQDEA' A
#
# COMPACT_ATOMS: atom_id res chain seq x y z
N MET A 1 4.43 0.17 33.92
CA MET A 1 2.96 0.22 33.80
C MET A 1 2.49 0.89 32.50
N PHE A 2 3.23 0.84 31.38
CA PHE A 2 2.83 1.50 30.12
C PHE A 2 3.47 0.85 28.88
N GLY A 3 3.60 -0.49 28.89
CA GLY A 3 4.55 -1.18 28.01
C GLY A 3 3.99 -1.78 26.72
N LYS A 4 2.67 -1.94 26.58
CA LYS A 4 2.08 -2.59 25.41
C LYS A 4 0.70 -1.99 25.21
N LEU A 5 0.55 -1.12 24.21
CA LEU A 5 -0.76 -0.91 23.59
C LEU A 5 -1.21 -2.29 23.12
N GLY A 6 -2.02 -2.94 23.94
CA GLY A 6 -2.56 -4.24 23.63
C GLY A 6 -3.63 -4.11 22.55
N ALA A 7 -4.06 -5.26 22.05
CA ALA A 7 -5.25 -5.30 21.21
C ALA A 7 -6.46 -4.57 21.85
N PRO A 8 -6.73 -4.66 23.17
CA PRO A 8 -7.85 -3.94 23.79
C PRO A 8 -7.74 -2.42 23.68
N GLU A 9 -6.57 -1.84 23.96
CA GLU A 9 -6.36 -0.39 23.91
C GLU A 9 -6.48 0.14 22.46
N LEU A 10 -5.96 -0.61 21.49
CA LEU A 10 -6.14 -0.28 20.07
C LEU A 10 -7.60 -0.32 19.64
N ILE A 11 -8.38 -1.30 20.10
CA ILE A 11 -9.82 -1.39 19.82
C ILE A 11 -10.56 -0.20 20.43
N LEU A 12 -10.21 0.24 21.64
CA LEU A 12 -10.82 1.41 22.27
C LEU A 12 -10.56 2.69 21.46
N ILE A 13 -9.31 2.90 21.03
CA ILE A 13 -8.94 4.03 20.18
C ILE A 13 -9.69 3.95 18.84
N LEU A 14 -9.75 2.76 18.23
CA LEU A 14 -10.49 2.53 17.00
C LEU A 14 -11.98 2.87 17.18
N ALA A 15 -12.60 2.45 18.29
CA ALA A 15 -14.01 2.74 18.57
C ALA A 15 -14.27 4.24 18.64
N ILE A 16 -13.42 5.01 19.33
CA ILE A 16 -13.52 6.48 19.38
C ILE A 16 -13.35 7.09 17.98
N ALA A 17 -12.34 6.63 17.22
CA ALA A 17 -12.13 7.07 15.84
C ALA A 17 -13.35 6.75 14.95
N LEU A 18 -14.01 5.61 15.16
CA LEU A 18 -15.22 5.21 14.43
C LEU A 18 -16.43 6.04 14.81
N VAL A 19 -16.54 6.55 16.03
CA VAL A 19 -17.61 7.50 16.40
C VAL A 19 -17.42 8.83 15.70
N VAL A 20 -16.16 9.31 15.59
CA VAL A 20 -15.85 10.59 14.94
C VAL A 20 -15.95 10.51 13.42
N PHE A 21 -15.36 9.48 12.81
CA PHE A 21 -15.28 9.34 11.35
C PHE A 21 -16.40 8.49 10.75
N GLY A 22 -17.02 7.62 11.53
CA GLY A 22 -18.02 6.64 11.08
C GLY A 22 -17.40 5.31 10.61
N PRO A 23 -18.06 4.15 10.86
CA PRO A 23 -17.57 2.83 10.44
C PRO A 23 -17.49 2.66 8.92
N ASN A 24 -18.28 3.42 8.15
CA ASN A 24 -18.28 3.33 6.69
C ASN A 24 -17.06 4.01 6.04
N LYS A 25 -16.39 4.95 6.74
CA LYS A 25 -15.24 5.67 6.16
C LYS A 25 -13.97 4.84 6.13
N LEU A 26 -13.74 3.94 7.10
CA LEU A 26 -12.54 3.09 7.09
C LEU A 26 -12.50 2.16 5.86
N PRO A 27 -13.57 1.42 5.50
CA PRO A 27 -13.60 0.62 4.28
C PRO A 27 -13.50 1.45 3.00
N GLU A 28 -14.08 2.65 2.97
CA GLU A 28 -14.03 3.55 1.82
C GLU A 28 -12.60 4.02 1.54
N ILE A 29 -11.91 4.50 2.59
CA ILE A 29 -10.49 4.90 2.53
C ILE A 29 -9.63 3.68 2.16
N GLY A 30 -9.87 2.52 2.77
CA GLY A 30 -9.15 1.28 2.45
C GLY A 30 -9.30 0.85 0.99
N LYS A 31 -10.50 0.97 0.41
CA LYS A 31 -10.74 0.69 -1.02
C LYS A 31 -10.00 1.68 -1.92
N ALA A 32 -10.04 2.97 -1.60
CA ALA A 32 -9.34 4.01 -2.36
C ALA A 32 -7.82 3.79 -2.32
N LEU A 33 -7.24 3.65 -1.12
CA LEU A 33 -5.82 3.38 -0.93
C LEU A 33 -5.39 2.05 -1.58
N GLY A 34 -6.20 1.00 -1.43
CA GLY A 34 -5.92 -0.31 -2.02
C GLY A 34 -5.90 -0.27 -3.55
N LYS A 35 -6.79 0.51 -4.17
CA LYS A 35 -6.78 0.74 -5.61
C LYS A 35 -5.50 1.48 -6.04
N SER A 36 -5.14 2.56 -5.35
CA SER A 36 -3.91 3.32 -5.62
C SER A 36 -2.66 2.46 -5.47
N ILE A 37 -2.55 1.66 -4.40
CA ILE A 37 -1.41 0.76 -4.18
C ILE A 37 -1.34 -0.32 -5.28
N LYS A 38 -2.48 -0.87 -5.69
CA LYS A 38 -2.55 -1.87 -6.76
C LYS A 38 -2.07 -1.29 -8.09
N GLU A 39 -2.56 -0.12 -8.47
CA GLU A 39 -2.15 0.57 -9.69
C GLU A 39 -0.67 0.93 -9.64
N PHE A 40 -0.19 1.50 -8.52
CA PHE A 40 1.22 1.80 -8.30
C PHE A 40 2.11 0.56 -8.50
N LYS A 41 1.76 -0.57 -7.88
CA LYS A 41 2.51 -1.83 -8.03
C LYS A 41 2.56 -2.32 -9.48
N VAL A 42 1.46 -2.21 -10.21
CA VAL A 42 1.41 -2.63 -11.63
C VAL A 42 2.31 -1.75 -12.48
N HIS A 43 2.21 -0.42 -12.34
CA HIS A 43 3.06 0.51 -13.09
C HIS A 43 4.54 0.35 -12.77
N THR A 44 4.91 0.24 -11.49
CA THR A 44 6.30 -0.01 -11.08
C THR A 44 6.84 -1.32 -11.65
N SER A 45 6.03 -2.39 -11.67
CA SER A 45 6.44 -3.67 -12.23
C SER A 45 6.69 -3.59 -13.73
N ASN A 46 5.80 -2.92 -14.49
CA ASN A 46 5.95 -2.76 -15.93
C ASN A 46 7.20 -1.94 -16.27
N ILE A 47 7.39 -0.79 -15.59
CA ILE A 47 8.58 0.05 -15.76
C ILE A 47 9.87 -0.74 -15.46
N THR A 48 9.88 -1.54 -14.39
CA THR A 48 11.05 -2.37 -14.04
C THR A 48 11.33 -3.41 -15.13
N SER A 49 10.29 -4.05 -15.67
CA SER A 49 10.43 -5.02 -16.76
C SER A 49 10.87 -4.39 -18.08
N GLU A 50 10.40 -3.19 -18.41
CA GLU A 50 10.83 -2.42 -19.59
C GLU A 50 12.31 -2.04 -19.46
N ILE A 51 12.74 -1.46 -18.34
CA ILE A 51 14.14 -1.09 -18.09
C ILE A 51 15.07 -2.31 -18.15
N THR A 52 14.64 -3.44 -17.57
CA THR A 52 15.45 -4.68 -17.59
C THR A 52 15.56 -5.23 -19.03
N SER A 53 14.47 -5.22 -19.78
CA SER A 53 14.45 -5.69 -21.18
C SER A 53 15.24 -4.80 -22.13
N GLU A 54 15.31 -3.50 -21.88
CA GLU A 54 16.14 -2.56 -22.63
C GLU A 54 17.63 -2.68 -22.29
N ALA A 55 17.96 -2.92 -21.00
CA ALA A 55 19.33 -3.16 -20.55
C ALA A 55 19.91 -4.47 -21.10
N ASP A 56 19.10 -5.53 -21.22
CA ASP A 56 19.51 -6.81 -21.82
C ASP A 56 19.72 -6.70 -23.34
N LYS A 57 18.90 -5.92 -24.05
CA LYS A 57 19.05 -5.69 -25.50
C LYS A 57 20.30 -4.87 -25.83
N LYS A 58 20.61 -3.84 -25.05
CA LYS A 58 21.78 -2.98 -25.30
C LYS A 58 23.13 -3.70 -25.17
N ASN A 59 23.21 -4.78 -24.37
CA ASN A 59 24.43 -5.58 -24.25
C ASN A 59 24.64 -6.56 -25.41
N GLN A 60 23.63 -6.81 -26.25
CA GLN A 60 23.70 -7.77 -27.35
C GLN A 60 24.18 -7.14 -28.67
N ASP A 61 24.08 -5.81 -28.80
CA ASP A 61 24.52 -5.05 -29.98
C ASP A 61 25.99 -4.57 -29.89
N GLU A 62 26.63 -4.69 -28.73
CA GLU A 62 28.03 -4.29 -28.48
C GLU A 62 29.04 -5.47 -28.53
N ALA A 63 28.60 -6.69 -28.87
CA ALA A 63 29.42 -7.92 -28.94
C ALA A 63 29.60 -8.48 -30.36
#